data_AF-A0A7X2ZXR6-F1
#
_entry.id   AF-A0A7X2ZXR6-F1
#
_cell.length_a   1.000
_cell.length_b   1.000
_cell.length_c   1.000
_cell.angle_alpha   90.00
_cell.angle_beta   90.00
_cell.angle_gamma   90.00
#
_symmetry.space_group_name_H-M   'P 1'
#
loop_
_entity.id
_entity.type
_entity.pdbx_description
1 polymer ?
#
loop_
_entity_poly.entity_id
_entity_poly.type
_entity_poly.pdbx_seq_one_letter_code
_entity_poly.pdbx_strand_id
1 'polypeptide(L)'
;WTFPHWKNPQISPPCKNDVDQNETDADNAIAAVQSDVNQNEADADAAIALKENAANKSDDVNLADATNTKFPTELAVKTYVDGQIAATADDDITGASIDGSSVLKIDEGTSSVTVDLSALEESADITAVQNDVDQNETDADNAILAETNRATAAETTIQNDVDQNEADADAAIALKEDYRKQIRRRKPCGCNQYQVPNGTRRKNLCGRTNHSNR
;
A
#
# COMPACT_ATOMS: atom_id res chain seq x y z
N TRP A 1 -60.02 116.91 51.02
CA TRP A 1 -59.75 115.76 51.90
C TRP A 1 -58.71 114.91 51.19
N THR A 2 -57.44 115.13 51.47
CA THR A 2 -56.34 114.31 50.94
C THR A 2 -56.29 113.03 51.77
N PHE A 3 -56.50 111.88 51.13
CA PHE A 3 -56.30 110.57 51.74
C PHE A 3 -54.87 110.52 52.30
N PRO A 4 -54.65 110.05 53.55
CA PRO A 4 -53.31 109.74 54.00
C PRO A 4 -52.78 108.67 53.05
N HIS A 5 -51.73 109.01 52.30
CA HIS A 5 -50.96 108.02 51.57
C HIS A 5 -50.60 106.93 52.57
N TRP A 6 -51.15 105.74 52.38
CA TRP A 6 -50.60 104.52 52.96
C TRP A 6 -49.14 104.51 52.52
N LYS A 7 -48.24 104.92 53.42
CA LYS A 7 -46.81 104.79 53.16
C LYS A 7 -46.62 103.30 52.90
N ASN A 8 -46.20 102.99 51.68
CA ASN A 8 -45.79 101.66 51.27
C ASN A 8 -45.03 101.05 52.44
N PRO A 9 -45.50 99.97 53.08
CA PRO A 9 -44.94 99.51 54.35
C PRO A 9 -43.49 99.16 54.08
N GLN A 10 -42.60 100.09 54.43
CA GLN A 10 -41.17 99.87 54.36
C GLN A 10 -40.93 98.74 55.34
N ILE A 11 -40.45 97.60 54.84
CA ILE A 11 -40.05 96.46 55.67
C ILE A 11 -39.22 97.04 56.81
N SER A 12 -39.67 96.82 58.05
CA SER A 12 -39.02 97.41 59.21
C SER A 12 -37.54 97.04 59.23
N PRO A 13 -36.63 97.93 59.65
CA PRO A 13 -35.18 97.72 59.54
C PRO A 13 -34.67 96.33 59.98
N PRO A 14 -35.20 95.69 61.05
CA PRO A 14 -34.79 94.34 61.43
C PRO A 14 -35.10 93.28 60.36
N CYS A 15 -36.31 93.31 59.80
CA CYS A 15 -36.75 92.34 58.78
C CYS A 15 -36.01 92.52 57.45
N LYS A 16 -35.56 93.73 57.11
CA LYS A 16 -34.69 93.94 55.94
C LYS A 16 -33.31 93.29 56.15
N ASN A 17 -32.71 93.44 57.32
CA ASN A 17 -31.43 92.81 57.63
C ASN A 17 -31.52 91.27 57.57
N ASP A 18 -32.63 90.68 58.04
CA ASP A 18 -32.84 89.23 58.00
C ASP A 18 -32.95 88.70 56.55
N VAL A 19 -33.65 89.43 55.67
CA VAL A 19 -33.75 89.06 54.24
C VAL A 19 -32.39 89.17 53.56
N ASP A 20 -31.66 90.27 53.79
CA ASP A 20 -30.33 90.47 53.22
C ASP A 20 -29.35 89.38 53.70
N GLN A 21 -29.48 88.92 54.96
CA GLN A 21 -28.72 87.79 55.49
C GLN A 21 -29.13 86.46 54.84
N ASN A 22 -30.42 86.18 54.68
CA ASN A 22 -30.90 84.97 54.01
C ASN A 22 -30.45 84.91 52.53
N GLU A 23 -30.45 86.05 51.83
CA GLU A 23 -29.90 86.14 50.47
C GLU A 23 -28.42 85.80 50.47
N THR A 24 -27.65 86.36 51.41
CA THR A 24 -26.23 86.06 51.58
C THR A 24 -25.97 84.59 51.92
N ASP A 25 -26.76 84.00 52.82
CA ASP A 25 -26.64 82.59 53.22
C ASP A 25 -27.01 81.64 52.06
N ALA A 26 -28.04 81.99 51.28
CA ALA A 26 -28.43 81.26 50.09
C ALA A 26 -27.33 81.31 49.02
N ASP A 27 -26.75 82.49 48.77
CA ASP A 27 -25.64 82.66 47.82
C ASP A 27 -24.42 81.84 48.26
N ASN A 28 -24.07 81.87 49.54
CA ASN A 28 -22.98 81.06 50.09
C ASN A 28 -23.25 79.56 49.95
N ALA A 29 -24.47 79.11 50.21
CA ALA A 29 -24.86 77.71 50.08
C ALA A 29 -24.83 77.25 48.61
N ILE A 30 -25.31 78.08 47.68
CA ILE A 30 -25.26 77.81 46.24
C ILE A 30 -23.81 77.72 45.77
N ALA A 31 -22.94 78.65 46.21
CA ALA A 31 -21.53 78.63 45.87
C ALA A 31 -20.83 77.35 46.39
N ALA A 32 -21.15 76.93 47.61
CA ALA A 32 -20.63 75.68 48.16
C ALA A 32 -21.08 74.46 47.35
N VAL A 33 -22.39 74.35 47.04
CA VAL A 33 -22.93 73.27 46.20
C VAL A 33 -22.30 73.26 44.81
N GLN A 34 -22.07 74.42 44.20
CA GLN A 34 -21.43 74.49 42.89
C GLN A 34 -19.98 74.00 42.93
N SER A 35 -19.24 74.30 44.01
CA SER A 35 -17.90 73.78 44.21
C SER A 35 -17.91 72.25 44.32
N ASP A 36 -18.86 71.69 45.08
CA ASP A 36 -19.00 70.25 45.24
C ASP A 36 -19.40 69.56 43.93
N VAL A 37 -20.31 70.15 43.15
CA VAL A 37 -20.71 69.63 41.83
C VAL A 37 -19.53 69.62 40.86
N ASN A 38 -18.76 70.71 40.80
CA ASN A 38 -17.58 70.79 39.94
C ASN A 38 -16.52 69.75 40.33
N GLN A 39 -16.33 69.51 41.63
CA GLN A 39 -15.42 68.47 42.11
C GLN A 39 -15.92 67.07 41.73
N ASN A 40 -17.22 66.81 41.92
CA ASN A 40 -17.82 65.53 41.53
C ASN A 40 -17.71 65.27 40.02
N GLU A 41 -17.88 66.30 39.19
CA GLU A 41 -17.71 66.21 37.74
C GLU A 41 -16.25 65.85 37.39
N ALA A 42 -15.27 66.53 37.99
CA ALA A 42 -13.86 66.24 37.79
C ALA A 42 -13.46 64.82 38.26
N ASP A 43 -13.98 64.38 39.40
CA ASP A 43 -13.72 63.04 39.95
C ASP A 43 -14.34 61.95 39.06
N ALA A 44 -15.54 62.19 38.53
CA ALA A 44 -16.22 61.26 37.63
C ALA A 44 -15.47 61.13 36.29
N ASP A 45 -15.03 62.25 35.71
CA ASP A 45 -14.26 62.26 34.47
C ASP A 45 -12.94 61.49 34.64
N ALA A 46 -12.24 61.70 35.75
CA ALA A 46 -11.00 60.97 36.06
C ALA A 46 -11.23 59.46 36.21
N ALA A 47 -12.33 59.05 36.87
CA ALA A 47 -12.67 57.64 37.06
C ALA A 47 -13.05 56.94 35.74
N ILE A 48 -13.77 57.62 34.85
CA ILE A 48 -14.15 57.10 33.53
C ILE A 48 -12.91 56.92 32.65
N ALA A 49 -12.02 57.92 32.60
CA ALA A 49 -10.80 57.89 31.81
C ALA A 49 -9.89 56.70 32.17
N LEU A 50 -9.82 56.32 33.44
CA LEU A 50 -9.04 55.15 33.89
C LEU A 50 -9.61 53.82 33.37
N LYS A 51 -10.93 53.68 33.26
CA LYS A 51 -11.58 52.45 32.78
C LYS A 51 -11.52 52.31 31.26
N GLU A 52 -11.61 53.42 30.53
CA GLU A 52 -11.53 53.42 29.07
C GLU A 52 -10.11 53.55 28.52
N ASN A 53 -9.12 53.72 29.40
CA ASN A 53 -7.73 53.87 29.02
C ASN A 53 -7.32 52.75 28.05
N ALA A 54 -6.99 53.10 26.82
CA ALA A 54 -6.54 52.15 25.80
C ALA A 54 -5.28 51.41 26.26
N ALA A 55 -4.47 52.01 27.15
CA ALA A 55 -3.34 51.34 27.78
C ALA A 55 -3.75 50.20 28.74
N ASN A 56 -5.01 50.09 29.14
CA ASN A 56 -5.56 48.95 29.90
C ASN A 56 -6.24 47.91 28.99
N LYS A 57 -6.25 48.13 27.67
CA LYS A 57 -6.64 47.13 26.67
C LYS A 57 -5.37 46.57 26.04
N SER A 58 -5.41 45.32 25.59
CA SER A 58 -4.30 44.77 24.80
C SER A 58 -4.60 44.83 23.32
N ASP A 59 -3.54 44.95 22.54
CA ASP A 59 -3.50 44.87 21.08
C ASP A 59 -2.65 43.68 20.61
N ASP A 60 -2.15 42.87 21.55
CA ASP A 60 -1.29 41.73 21.25
C ASP A 60 -2.11 40.53 20.75
N VAL A 61 -1.92 40.22 19.46
CA VAL A 61 -2.56 39.09 18.79
C VAL A 61 -2.06 37.74 19.34
N ASN A 62 -0.89 37.71 19.97
CA ASN A 62 -0.26 36.50 20.47
C ASN A 62 -0.57 36.22 21.95
N LEU A 63 -1.31 37.10 22.62
CA LEU A 63 -1.63 37.04 24.05
C LEU A 63 -0.38 36.89 24.95
N ALA A 64 0.77 37.44 24.55
CA ALA A 64 2.06 37.16 25.18
C ALA A 64 2.34 37.98 26.46
N ASP A 65 1.45 38.90 26.86
CA ASP A 65 1.57 39.61 28.15
C ASP A 65 1.47 38.62 29.32
N ALA A 66 2.56 38.53 30.10
CA ALA A 66 2.65 37.69 31.27
C ALA A 66 2.05 38.35 32.54
N THR A 67 1.45 39.54 32.42
CA THR A 67 0.88 40.29 33.54
C THR A 67 -0.65 40.26 33.54
N ASN A 68 -1.24 40.59 34.70
CA ASN A 68 -2.70 40.68 34.88
C ASN A 68 -3.20 42.14 34.79
N THR A 69 -2.56 42.98 33.98
CA THR A 69 -2.84 44.43 33.97
C THR A 69 -3.86 44.85 32.92
N LYS A 70 -3.98 44.11 31.81
CA LYS A 70 -4.89 44.39 30.70
C LYS A 70 -6.27 43.74 30.91
N PHE A 71 -7.31 44.31 30.32
CA PHE A 71 -8.67 43.77 30.31
C PHE A 71 -9.10 43.30 28.91
N PRO A 72 -9.72 42.10 28.79
CA PRO A 72 -9.61 40.99 29.75
C PRO A 72 -8.14 40.60 29.97
N THR A 73 -7.82 39.95 31.10
CA THR A 73 -6.42 39.59 31.42
C THR A 73 -5.90 38.61 30.37
N GLU A 74 -4.98 39.06 29.52
CA GLU A 74 -4.41 38.25 28.44
C GLU A 74 -3.83 36.94 28.96
N LEU A 75 -3.13 36.99 30.11
CA LEU A 75 -2.59 35.81 30.77
C LEU A 75 -3.66 34.74 31.04
N ALA A 76 -4.85 35.13 31.49
CA ALA A 76 -5.93 34.18 31.77
C ALA A 76 -6.48 33.57 30.47
N VAL A 77 -6.68 34.39 29.43
CA VAL A 77 -7.14 33.91 28.12
C VAL A 77 -6.11 32.96 27.52
N LYS A 78 -4.82 33.32 27.53
CA LYS A 78 -3.73 32.48 27.03
C LYS A 78 -3.64 31.17 27.80
N THR A 79 -3.69 31.21 29.13
CA THR A 79 -3.66 29.99 29.96
C THR A 79 -4.81 29.06 29.63
N TYR A 80 -6.03 29.61 29.46
CA TYR A 80 -7.19 28.82 29.06
C TYR A 80 -6.99 28.21 27.67
N VAL A 81 -6.66 29.03 26.66
CA VAL A 81 -6.50 28.60 25.27
C VAL A 81 -5.37 27.58 25.12
N ASP A 82 -4.19 27.83 25.71
CA ASP A 82 -3.07 26.89 25.72
C ASP A 82 -3.46 25.57 26.37
N GLY A 83 -4.19 25.62 27.49
CA GLY A 83 -4.72 24.43 28.15
C GLY A 83 -5.71 23.64 27.30
N GLN A 84 -6.58 24.32 26.55
CA GLN A 84 -7.50 23.67 25.61
C GLN A 84 -6.74 23.02 24.44
N ILE A 85 -5.79 23.74 23.82
CA ILE A 85 -5.04 23.23 22.65
C ILE A 85 -4.17 22.03 23.05
N ALA A 86 -3.48 22.09 24.18
CA ALA A 86 -2.67 20.99 24.67
C ALA A 86 -3.51 19.74 24.97
N ALA A 87 -4.76 19.90 25.41
CA ALA A 87 -5.67 18.78 25.66
C ALA A 87 -6.22 18.14 24.37
N THR A 88 -6.23 18.86 23.24
CA THR A 88 -6.75 18.37 21.95
C THR A 88 -5.67 17.92 20.95
N ALA A 89 -4.39 18.17 21.23
CA ALA A 89 -3.30 17.84 20.32
C ALA A 89 -2.84 16.36 20.37
N ASP A 90 -3.47 15.53 21.20
CA ASP A 90 -3.13 14.12 21.41
C ASP A 90 -4.20 13.16 20.85
N ASP A 91 -4.82 13.51 19.71
CA ASP A 91 -5.78 12.67 18.95
C ASP A 91 -5.19 12.24 17.57
N ASP A 92 -3.89 12.47 17.36
CA ASP A 92 -3.18 12.06 16.14
C ASP A 92 -2.56 10.66 16.30
N ILE A 93 -2.53 9.91 15.20
CA ILE A 93 -1.80 8.63 15.15
C ILE A 93 -0.30 8.92 15.31
N THR A 94 0.25 8.52 16.45
CA THR A 94 1.68 8.64 16.77
C THR A 94 2.53 7.59 16.07
N GLY A 95 1.92 6.45 15.72
CA GLY A 95 2.60 5.38 15.00
C GLY A 95 1.64 4.35 14.41
N ALA A 96 2.07 3.74 13.31
CA ALA A 96 1.42 2.57 12.74
C ALA A 96 2.52 1.54 12.43
N SER A 97 2.34 0.31 12.91
CA SER A 97 3.29 -0.78 12.69
C SER A 97 2.56 -2.10 12.51
N ILE A 98 3.12 -2.96 11.67
CA ILE A 98 2.70 -4.35 11.54
C ILE A 98 3.79 -5.18 12.20
N ASP A 99 3.41 -6.09 13.10
CA ASP A 99 4.36 -7.00 13.74
C ASP A 99 4.51 -8.32 12.96
N GLY A 100 5.44 -9.17 13.41
CA GLY A 100 5.66 -10.49 12.79
C GLY A 100 4.54 -11.51 13.03
N SER A 101 3.49 -11.14 13.77
CA SER A 101 2.27 -11.94 13.96
C SER A 101 1.10 -11.42 13.11
N SER A 102 1.38 -10.50 12.19
CA SER A 102 0.39 -9.89 11.30
C SER A 102 -0.70 -9.14 12.06
N VAL A 103 -0.33 -8.52 13.18
CA VAL A 103 -1.20 -7.57 13.89
C VAL A 103 -0.80 -6.16 13.46
N LEU A 104 -1.75 -5.41 12.91
CA LEU A 104 -1.60 -3.98 12.72
C LEU A 104 -1.86 -3.28 14.05
N LYS A 105 -0.83 -2.66 14.61
CA LYS A 105 -0.91 -1.81 15.80
C LYS A 105 -0.91 -0.35 15.37
N ILE A 106 -1.96 0.37 15.78
CA ILE A 106 -2.06 1.82 15.63
C ILE A 106 -1.92 2.42 17.04
N ASP A 107 -0.92 3.26 17.22
CA ASP A 107 -0.57 3.90 18.48
C ASP A 107 -1.06 5.36 18.49
N GLU A 108 -1.78 5.74 19.54
CA GLU A 108 -2.30 7.08 19.81
C GLU A 108 -1.81 7.49 21.21
N GLY A 109 -0.66 8.16 21.25
CA GLY A 109 0.00 8.54 22.49
C GLY A 109 0.34 7.34 23.37
N THR A 110 -0.45 7.14 24.43
CA THR A 110 -0.29 6.00 25.36
C THR A 110 -1.31 4.89 25.14
N SER A 111 -2.30 5.11 24.28
CA SER A 111 -3.32 4.14 23.89
C SER A 111 -2.90 3.43 22.61
N SER A 112 -3.43 2.22 22.40
CA SER A 112 -3.22 1.50 21.15
C SER A 112 -4.46 0.70 20.78
N VAL A 113 -4.72 0.64 19.48
CA VAL A 113 -5.72 -0.24 18.88
C VAL A 113 -4.98 -1.27 18.04
N THR A 114 -5.36 -2.53 18.19
CA THR A 114 -4.80 -3.64 17.43
C THR A 114 -5.85 -4.25 16.53
N VAL A 115 -5.50 -4.47 15.26
CA VAL A 115 -6.31 -5.21 14.30
C VAL A 115 -5.58 -6.49 13.96
N ASP A 116 -6.24 -7.62 14.22
CA ASP A 116 -5.75 -8.94 13.84
C ASP A 116 -5.95 -9.15 12.33
N LEU A 117 -4.85 -9.30 11.58
CA LEU A 117 -4.86 -9.60 10.16
C LEU A 117 -4.46 -11.05 9.87
N SER A 118 -4.40 -11.92 10.89
CA SER A 118 -4.01 -13.34 10.73
C SER A 118 -4.92 -14.10 9.75
N ALA A 119 -6.18 -13.71 9.63
CA ALA A 119 -7.10 -14.28 8.65
C ALA A 119 -6.76 -13.91 7.19
N LEU A 120 -5.95 -12.87 6.97
CA LEU A 120 -5.44 -12.45 5.66
C LEU A 120 -4.05 -13.05 5.36
N GLU A 121 -3.46 -13.80 6.29
CA GLU A 121 -2.20 -14.51 6.04
C GLU A 121 -2.43 -15.76 5.20
N GLU A 122 -2.14 -15.67 3.90
CA GLU A 122 -2.39 -16.72 2.90
C GLU A 122 -1.24 -17.73 2.76
N SER A 123 -0.27 -17.74 3.69
CA SER A 123 0.93 -18.59 3.60
C SER A 123 0.63 -20.10 3.56
N ALA A 124 -0.45 -20.54 4.22
CA ALA A 124 -0.90 -21.94 4.18
C ALA A 124 -1.45 -22.34 2.81
N ASP A 125 -2.25 -21.47 2.19
CA ASP A 125 -2.83 -21.71 0.86
C ASP A 125 -1.75 -21.71 -0.23
N ILE A 126 -0.77 -20.80 -0.14
CA ILE A 126 0.42 -20.80 -1.01
C ILE A 126 1.19 -22.11 -0.87
N THR A 127 1.38 -22.59 0.37
CA THR A 127 2.07 -23.87 0.63
C THR A 127 1.29 -25.06 0.04
N ALA A 128 -0.03 -25.06 0.15
CA ALA A 128 -0.87 -26.11 -0.42
C ALA A 128 -0.77 -26.14 -1.95
N VAL A 129 -0.87 -24.98 -2.60
CA VAL A 129 -0.69 -24.86 -4.06
C VAL A 129 0.71 -25.29 -4.48
N GLN A 130 1.75 -24.95 -3.71
CA GLN A 130 3.12 -25.38 -4.01
C GLN A 130 3.24 -26.90 -3.95
N ASN A 131 2.67 -27.56 -2.93
CA ASN A 131 2.68 -29.02 -2.84
C ASN A 131 1.96 -29.67 -4.03
N ASP A 132 0.84 -29.10 -4.48
CA ASP A 132 0.11 -29.60 -5.65
C ASP A 132 0.94 -29.44 -6.94
N VAL A 133 1.66 -28.33 -7.10
CA VAL A 133 2.57 -28.11 -8.23
C VAL A 133 3.72 -29.11 -8.20
N ASP A 134 4.38 -29.28 -7.05
CA ASP A 134 5.49 -30.22 -6.88
C ASP A 134 5.06 -31.68 -7.16
N GLN A 135 3.84 -32.03 -6.77
CA GLN A 135 3.25 -33.34 -7.08
C GLN A 135 2.97 -33.48 -8.58
N ASN A 136 2.42 -32.45 -9.23
CA ASN A 136 2.19 -32.46 -10.69
C ASN A 136 3.50 -32.59 -11.49
N GLU A 137 4.58 -31.93 -11.04
CA GLU A 137 5.91 -32.08 -11.62
C GLU A 137 6.41 -33.53 -11.49
N THR A 138 6.27 -34.11 -10.30
CA THR A 138 6.64 -35.51 -10.05
C THR A 138 5.84 -36.49 -10.91
N ASP A 139 4.53 -36.28 -11.04
CA ASP A 139 3.65 -37.12 -11.85
C ASP A 139 4.01 -37.01 -13.34
N ALA A 140 4.32 -35.80 -13.82
CA ALA A 140 4.75 -35.55 -15.20
C ALA A 140 6.09 -36.24 -15.49
N ASP A 141 7.07 -36.12 -14.59
CA ASP A 141 8.38 -36.78 -14.72
C ASP A 141 8.25 -38.30 -14.79
N ASN A 142 7.41 -38.89 -13.94
CA ASN A 142 7.13 -40.32 -13.96
C ASN A 142 6.47 -40.77 -15.27
N ALA A 143 5.50 -40.00 -15.78
CA ALA A 143 4.84 -40.29 -17.05
C ALA A 143 5.81 -40.21 -18.24
N ILE A 144 6.70 -39.20 -18.27
CA ILE A 144 7.73 -39.04 -19.30
C ILE A 144 8.73 -40.21 -19.26
N LEU A 145 9.15 -40.63 -18.07
CA LEU A 145 10.04 -41.77 -17.90
C LEU A 145 9.39 -43.07 -18.37
N ALA A 146 8.12 -43.29 -18.02
CA ALA A 146 7.35 -44.45 -18.47
C ALA A 146 7.24 -44.50 -20.00
N GLU A 147 6.95 -43.35 -20.63
CA GLU A 147 6.84 -43.24 -22.08
C GLU A 147 8.19 -43.48 -22.78
N THR A 148 9.28 -42.96 -22.22
CA THR A 148 10.64 -43.17 -22.72
C THR A 148 10.99 -44.67 -22.67
N ASN A 149 10.71 -45.34 -21.54
CA ASN A 149 10.94 -46.78 -21.40
C ASN A 149 10.10 -47.59 -22.40
N ARG A 150 8.82 -47.20 -22.60
CA ARG A 150 7.93 -47.84 -23.59
C ARG A 150 8.46 -47.67 -25.01
N ALA A 151 8.91 -46.45 -25.35
CA ALA A 151 9.48 -46.14 -26.66
C ALA A 151 10.77 -46.92 -26.92
N THR A 152 11.72 -46.93 -25.98
CA THR A 152 12.97 -47.69 -26.10
C THR A 152 12.74 -49.20 -26.21
N ALA A 153 11.78 -49.77 -25.49
CA ALA A 153 11.43 -51.18 -25.60
C ALA A 153 10.85 -51.53 -26.99
N ALA A 154 9.98 -50.66 -27.52
CA ALA A 154 9.44 -50.81 -28.87
C ALA A 154 10.55 -50.69 -29.94
N GLU A 155 11.44 -49.71 -29.80
CA GLU A 155 12.60 -49.51 -30.68
C GLU A 155 13.51 -50.73 -30.67
N THR A 156 13.80 -51.30 -29.49
CA THR A 156 14.57 -52.54 -29.36
C THR A 156 13.90 -53.72 -30.08
N THR A 157 12.57 -53.83 -29.96
CA THR A 157 11.80 -54.89 -30.63
C THR A 157 11.85 -54.75 -32.15
N ILE A 158 11.70 -53.53 -32.66
CA ILE A 158 11.79 -53.24 -34.09
C ILE A 158 13.21 -53.50 -34.59
N GLN A 159 14.24 -53.09 -33.85
CA GLN A 159 15.63 -53.34 -34.21
C GLN A 159 15.92 -54.84 -34.31
N ASN A 160 15.45 -55.64 -33.36
CA ASN A 160 15.60 -57.10 -33.42
C ASN A 160 14.93 -57.72 -34.65
N ASP A 161 13.74 -57.24 -35.04
CA ASP A 161 13.05 -57.72 -36.24
C ASP A 161 13.80 -57.32 -37.52
N VAL A 162 14.31 -56.09 -37.59
CA VAL A 162 15.16 -55.61 -38.70
C VAL A 162 16.43 -56.45 -38.80
N ASP A 163 17.14 -56.66 -37.69
CA ASP A 163 18.36 -57.48 -37.66
C ASP A 163 18.09 -58.93 -38.11
N GLN A 164 16.95 -59.51 -37.71
CA GLN A 164 16.54 -60.83 -38.16
C GLN A 164 16.23 -60.86 -39.66
N ASN A 165 15.53 -59.86 -40.18
CA ASN A 165 15.24 -59.74 -41.61
C ASN A 165 16.53 -59.58 -42.45
N GLU A 166 17.52 -58.82 -41.96
CA GLU A 166 18.83 -58.70 -42.58
C GLU A 166 19.55 -60.06 -42.61
N ALA A 167 19.55 -60.79 -41.49
CA ALA A 167 20.16 -62.12 -41.41
C ALA A 167 19.49 -63.14 -42.35
N ASP A 168 18.16 -63.14 -42.43
CA ASP A 168 17.39 -64.00 -43.33
C ASP A 168 17.71 -63.68 -44.80
N ALA A 169 17.81 -62.39 -45.15
CA ALA A 169 18.18 -61.95 -46.49
C ALA A 169 19.60 -62.39 -46.88
N ASP A 170 20.57 -62.22 -45.98
CA ASP A 170 21.95 -62.65 -46.16
C ASP A 170 22.04 -64.17 -46.37
N ALA A 171 21.31 -64.96 -45.58
CA ALA A 171 21.25 -66.41 -45.72
C ALA A 171 20.65 -66.84 -47.07
N ALA A 172 19.57 -66.19 -47.51
CA ALA A 172 18.95 -66.45 -48.80
C ALA A 172 19.87 -66.10 -49.99
N ILE A 173 20.64 -65.00 -49.88
CA ILE A 173 21.63 -64.60 -50.88
C ILE A 173 22.78 -65.62 -50.94
N ALA A 174 23.29 -66.05 -49.79
CA ALA A 174 24.34 -67.07 -49.72
C ALA A 174 23.94 -68.38 -50.41
N LEU A 175 22.70 -68.85 -50.16
CA LEU A 175 22.15 -70.03 -50.83
C LEU A 175 22.07 -69.86 -52.35
N LYS A 176 21.67 -68.68 -52.84
CA LYS A 176 21.64 -68.38 -54.29
C LYS A 176 23.04 -68.39 -54.90
N GLU A 177 24.03 -67.84 -54.21
CA GLU A 177 25.43 -67.85 -54.66
C GLU A 177 26.02 -69.26 -54.68
N ASP A 178 25.70 -70.09 -53.69
CA ASP A 178 26.12 -71.49 -53.67
C ASP A 178 25.45 -72.29 -54.78
N TYR A 179 24.16 -72.07 -55.04
CA TYR A 179 23.47 -72.66 -56.16
C TYR A 179 24.11 -72.27 -57.51
N ARG A 180 24.46 -70.98 -57.69
CA ARG A 180 25.18 -70.49 -58.88
C ARG A 180 26.55 -71.17 -59.04
N LYS A 181 27.31 -71.33 -57.96
CA LYS A 181 28.61 -72.04 -57.98
C LYS A 181 28.45 -73.51 -58.33
N GLN A 182 27.43 -74.19 -57.80
CA GLN A 182 27.14 -75.60 -58.12
C GLN A 182 26.81 -75.77 -59.61
N ILE A 183 25.99 -74.89 -60.19
CA ILE A 183 25.71 -74.92 -61.64
C ILE A 183 26.99 -74.74 -62.45
N ARG A 184 27.85 -73.78 -62.10
CA ARG A 184 29.15 -73.57 -62.78
C ARG A 184 30.09 -74.78 -62.68
N ARG A 185 30.02 -75.55 -61.59
CA ARG A 185 30.86 -76.75 -61.36
C ARG A 185 30.30 -78.01 -62.03
N ARG A 186 29.01 -78.05 -62.36
CA ARG A 186 28.41 -79.13 -63.15
C ARG A 186 28.93 -79.05 -64.59
N LYS A 187 29.94 -79.88 -64.93
CA LYS A 187 30.27 -80.14 -66.34
C LYS A 187 29.00 -80.63 -67.03
N PRO A 188 28.65 -80.13 -68.23
CA PRO A 188 27.49 -80.60 -68.95
C PRO A 188 27.62 -82.12 -69.17
N CYS A 189 26.66 -82.85 -68.61
CA CYS A 189 26.58 -84.30 -68.68
C CYS A 189 26.60 -84.70 -70.17
N GLY A 190 27.70 -85.29 -70.63
CA GLY A 190 27.89 -85.70 -72.02
C GLY A 190 29.16 -85.19 -72.68
N CYS A 191 29.78 -84.10 -72.19
CA CYS A 191 31.05 -83.63 -72.76
C CYS A 191 32.27 -84.30 -72.09
N ASN A 192 32.60 -85.51 -72.53
CA ASN A 192 33.91 -86.09 -72.28
C ASN A 192 34.96 -85.41 -73.19
N GLN A 193 36.03 -84.88 -72.60
CA GLN A 193 37.19 -84.45 -73.39
C GLN A 193 37.95 -85.71 -73.81
N TYR A 194 37.75 -86.15 -75.06
CA TYR A 194 38.54 -87.21 -75.64
C TYR A 194 39.83 -86.61 -76.23
N GLN A 195 40.99 -87.13 -75.82
CA GLN A 195 42.27 -86.75 -76.40
C GLN A 195 42.45 -87.54 -77.71
N VAL A 196 42.36 -86.87 -78.87
CA VAL A 196 42.62 -87.50 -80.17
C VAL A 196 44.11 -87.87 -80.27
N PRO A 197 44.48 -89.13 -80.54
CA PRO A 197 45.86 -89.50 -80.82
C PRO A 197 46.26 -88.83 -82.15
N ASN A 198 47.28 -87.97 -82.09
CA ASN A 198 47.82 -87.13 -83.16
C ASN A 198 46.95 -85.92 -83.60
N GLY A 199 47.18 -84.77 -82.94
CA GLY A 199 46.92 -83.46 -83.55
C GLY A 199 45.86 -82.57 -82.87
N THR A 200 46.28 -81.87 -81.82
CA THR A 200 45.97 -80.46 -81.45
C THR A 200 44.55 -79.86 -81.59
N ARG A 201 43.45 -80.62 -81.62
CA ARG A 201 42.09 -80.04 -81.43
C ARG A 201 41.20 -80.90 -80.54
N ARG A 202 40.84 -80.36 -79.37
CA ARG A 202 39.78 -80.90 -78.49
C ARG A 202 38.41 -80.47 -79.05
N LYS A 203 37.55 -81.42 -79.44
CA LYS A 203 36.15 -81.16 -79.78
C LYS A 203 35.25 -81.65 -78.64
N ASN A 204 34.28 -80.81 -78.26
CA ASN A 204 33.26 -81.16 -77.28
C ASN A 204 32.03 -81.71 -78.02
N LEU A 205 31.66 -82.97 -77.80
CA LEU A 205 30.33 -83.50 -78.13
C LEU A 205 29.49 -83.49 -76.85
N CYS A 206 28.35 -82.81 -76.87
CA CYS A 206 27.39 -82.82 -75.74
C CYS A 206 26.05 -83.36 -76.24
N GLY A 207 25.63 -84.53 -75.75
CA GLY A 207 24.32 -85.13 -76.04
C GLY A 207 23.25 -84.62 -75.08
N ARG A 208 22.11 -84.15 -75.59
CA ARG A 208 20.93 -83.79 -74.78
C ARG A 208 20.21 -85.06 -74.34
N THR A 209 20.20 -85.34 -73.04
CA THR A 209 19.28 -86.30 -72.43
C THR A 209 18.23 -85.55 -71.61
N ASN A 210 16.98 -85.59 -72.06
CA ASN A 210 15.82 -85.06 -71.34
C ASN A 210 15.64 -85.87 -70.04
N HIS A 211 15.70 -85.22 -68.89
CA HIS A 211 15.23 -85.80 -67.64
C HIS A 211 13.70 -85.61 -67.55
N SER A 212 12.98 -86.72 -67.60
CA SER A 212 11.55 -86.80 -67.26
C SER A 212 11.40 -86.72 -65.74
N ASN A 213 10.46 -85.89 -65.28
CA ASN A 213 10.05 -85.69 -63.88
C ASN A 213 9.75 -87.00 -63.14
N ARG A 214 10.18 -87.06 -61.88
CA ARG A 214 9.45 -87.64 -60.75
C ARG A 214 9.73 -86.81 -59.51
#